data_AF-A0A2E1DPA9-F1
#
_entry.id   AF-A0A2E1DPA9-F1
#
_cell.length_a   1.000
_cell.length_b   1.000
_cell.length_c   1.000
_cell.angle_alpha   90.00
_cell.angle_beta   90.00
_cell.angle_gamma   90.00
#
_symmetry.space_group_name_H-M   'P 1'
#
loop_
_entity.id
_entity.type
_entity.pdbx_description
1 polymer ?
#
loop_
_entity_poly.entity_id
_entity_poly.type
_entity_poly.pdbx_seq_one_letter_code
_entity_poly.pdbx_strand_id
1 'polypeptide(L)'
;MRAPEISDPPDSTFPHQTAIALLERLNSLEPEARATALVALPWDAATVVGLRPVMARRDIDLATALGVFFRGAPERFNYMHKHEVPAAHLAEVRLLDNICQRVNSGFYLPQPGRSLVCRDRLTRWLAAQEADRAARRRGRWILDPAIVAAARDAAACPAPELPRPAPRKGGLWQALVAPVRGLGPMRRRDG
;
A
#
# COMPACT_ATOMS: atom_id res chain seq x y z
N MET A 1 53.05 -21.28 5.70
CA MET A 1 51.59 -21.34 5.94
C MET A 1 51.00 -20.00 5.57
N ARG A 2 50.25 -19.92 4.46
CA ARG A 2 49.53 -18.71 4.03
C ARG A 2 48.06 -18.90 4.40
N ALA A 3 47.46 -17.92 5.07
CA ALA A 3 46.04 -17.94 5.42
C ALA A 3 45.17 -18.00 4.15
N PRO A 4 44.00 -18.68 4.17
CA PRO A 4 43.11 -18.68 3.02
C PRO A 4 42.53 -17.29 2.81
N GLU A 5 42.64 -16.78 1.59
CA GLU A 5 41.93 -15.60 1.13
C GLU A 5 40.43 -15.80 1.32
N ILE A 6 39.82 -14.94 2.13
CA ILE A 6 38.36 -14.83 2.22
C ILE A 6 37.94 -14.24 0.88
N SER A 7 37.51 -15.11 -0.05
CA SER A 7 36.80 -14.69 -1.25
C SER A 7 35.60 -13.87 -0.81
N ASP A 8 35.55 -12.60 -1.21
CA ASP A 8 34.35 -11.78 -1.08
C ASP A 8 33.15 -12.56 -1.66
N PRO A 9 31.99 -12.58 -0.97
CA PRO A 9 30.83 -13.28 -1.48
C PRO A 9 30.36 -12.61 -2.77
N PRO A 10 29.95 -13.39 -3.79
CA PRO A 10 29.48 -12.82 -5.04
C PRO A 10 28.20 -12.01 -4.82
N ASP A 11 28.28 -10.73 -5.18
CA ASP A 11 27.20 -9.90 -5.71
C ASP A 11 25.96 -9.67 -4.81
N SER A 12 26.18 -9.23 -3.57
CA SER A 12 25.10 -8.68 -2.71
C SER A 12 24.55 -7.33 -3.20
N THR A 13 25.19 -6.71 -4.19
CA THR A 13 24.85 -5.39 -4.75
C THR A 13 23.71 -5.46 -5.79
N PHE A 14 23.58 -6.58 -6.51
CA PHE A 14 22.64 -6.73 -7.63
C PHE A 14 21.15 -6.66 -7.24
N PRO A 15 20.67 -7.33 -6.17
CA PRO A 15 19.28 -7.22 -5.73
C PRO A 15 18.98 -5.81 -5.20
N HIS A 16 19.98 -5.14 -4.61
CA HIS A 16 19.83 -3.84 -4.00
C HIS A 16 19.63 -2.74 -5.04
N GLN A 17 20.43 -2.73 -6.12
CA GLN A 17 20.27 -1.74 -7.19
C GLN A 17 18.93 -1.89 -7.91
N THR A 18 18.48 -3.14 -8.13
CA THR A 18 17.17 -3.44 -8.71
C THR A 18 16.03 -2.98 -7.79
N ALA A 19 16.17 -3.19 -6.48
CA ALA A 19 15.22 -2.71 -5.49
C ALA A 19 15.15 -1.17 -5.43
N ILE A 20 16.27 -0.47 -5.52
CA ILE A 20 16.30 1.01 -5.60
C ILE A 20 15.57 1.48 -6.86
N ALA A 21 15.88 0.93 -8.03
CA ALA A 21 15.24 1.33 -9.28
C ALA A 21 13.72 1.06 -9.26
N LEU A 22 13.29 -0.05 -8.64
CA LEU A 22 11.87 -0.32 -8.42
C LEU A 22 11.22 0.75 -7.53
N LEU A 23 11.87 1.13 -6.42
CA LEU A 23 11.38 2.16 -5.53
C LEU A 23 11.25 3.51 -6.23
N GLU A 24 12.28 3.93 -6.98
CA GLU A 24 12.27 5.16 -7.77
C GLU A 24 11.11 5.17 -8.76
N ARG A 25 10.92 4.08 -9.51
CA ARG A 25 9.79 3.93 -10.44
C ARG A 25 8.45 4.01 -9.74
N LEU A 26 8.29 3.35 -8.59
CA LEU A 26 7.02 3.40 -7.85
C LEU A 26 6.75 4.79 -7.27
N ASN A 27 7.78 5.52 -6.87
CA ASN A 27 7.68 6.87 -6.35
C ASN A 27 7.28 7.90 -7.40
N SER A 28 7.60 7.67 -8.67
CA SER A 28 7.20 8.56 -9.77
C SER A 28 5.75 8.36 -10.24
N LEU A 29 5.04 7.35 -9.71
CA LEU A 29 3.66 7.05 -10.10
C LEU A 29 2.65 7.73 -9.16
N GLU A 30 1.56 8.21 -9.77
CA GLU A 30 0.36 8.62 -9.05
C GLU A 30 -0.19 7.47 -8.19
N PRO A 31 -0.89 7.75 -7.07
CA PRO A 31 -1.30 6.72 -6.11
C PRO A 31 -2.05 5.53 -6.72
N GLU A 32 -2.99 5.82 -7.63
CA GLU A 32 -3.76 4.78 -8.32
C GLU A 32 -2.90 3.94 -9.26
N ALA A 33 -2.05 4.58 -10.07
CA ALA A 33 -1.13 3.89 -10.97
C ALA A 33 -0.10 3.06 -10.20
N ARG A 34 0.38 3.57 -9.06
CA ARG A 34 1.28 2.85 -8.14
C ARG A 34 0.61 1.60 -7.59
N ALA A 35 -0.62 1.71 -7.10
CA ALA A 35 -1.37 0.58 -6.58
C ALA A 35 -1.62 -0.50 -7.66
N THR A 36 -1.99 -0.11 -8.88
CA THR A 36 -2.11 -1.03 -10.02
C THR A 36 -0.78 -1.70 -10.34
N ALA A 37 0.32 -0.94 -10.39
CA ALA A 37 1.65 -1.46 -10.65
C ALA A 37 2.07 -2.47 -9.58
N LEU A 38 1.85 -2.16 -8.30
CA LEU A 38 2.22 -3.03 -7.18
C LEU A 38 1.59 -4.41 -7.26
N VAL A 39 0.31 -4.49 -7.61
CA VAL A 39 -0.42 -5.76 -7.74
C VAL A 39 0.05 -6.56 -8.97
N ALA A 40 0.56 -5.88 -10.00
CA ALA A 40 1.03 -6.50 -11.24
C ALA A 40 2.49 -6.98 -11.19
N LEU A 41 3.28 -6.55 -10.20
CA LEU A 41 4.70 -6.88 -10.12
C LEU A 41 4.97 -8.40 -10.06
N PRO A 42 6.07 -8.88 -10.68
CA PRO A 42 6.52 -10.25 -10.50
C PRO A 42 6.94 -10.48 -9.04
N TRP A 43 6.90 -11.74 -8.59
CA TRP A 43 7.33 -12.14 -7.24
C TRP A 43 8.63 -12.94 -7.32
N ASP A 44 9.66 -12.33 -7.90
CA ASP A 44 11.04 -12.83 -7.85
C ASP A 44 11.79 -12.27 -6.63
N ALA A 45 13.00 -12.79 -6.37
CA ALA A 45 13.79 -12.41 -5.21
C ALA A 45 14.12 -10.91 -5.15
N ALA A 46 14.45 -10.28 -6.29
CA ALA A 46 14.79 -8.86 -6.34
C ALA A 46 13.57 -7.98 -6.04
N THR A 47 12.42 -8.34 -6.60
CA THR A 47 11.16 -7.61 -6.41
C THR A 47 10.67 -7.73 -4.97
N VAL A 48 10.76 -8.91 -4.36
CA VAL A 48 10.39 -9.13 -2.95
C VAL A 48 11.23 -8.29 -1.99
N VAL A 49 12.51 -8.09 -2.28
CA VAL A 49 13.39 -7.20 -1.49
C VAL A 49 12.92 -5.75 -1.60
N GLY A 50 12.63 -5.26 -2.81
CA GLY A 50 12.14 -3.90 -3.03
C GLY A 50 10.72 -3.64 -2.50
N LEU A 51 9.84 -4.64 -2.53
CA LEU A 51 8.47 -4.53 -2.00
C LEU A 51 8.42 -4.35 -0.48
N ARG A 52 9.40 -4.88 0.25
CA ARG A 52 9.40 -4.85 1.72
C ARG A 52 9.30 -3.44 2.32
N PRO A 53 10.15 -2.46 1.93
CA PRO A 53 10.00 -1.08 2.39
C PRO A 53 8.72 -0.42 1.85
N VAL A 54 8.26 -0.75 0.64
CA VAL A 54 7.01 -0.19 0.09
C VAL A 54 5.80 -0.60 0.93
N MET A 55 5.70 -1.88 1.26
CA MET A 55 4.61 -2.42 2.08
C MET A 55 4.69 -2.01 3.55
N ALA A 56 5.69 -1.22 3.95
CA ALA A 56 5.75 -0.60 5.28
C ALA A 56 5.27 0.86 5.28
N ARG A 57 4.84 1.41 4.14
CA ARG A 57 4.40 2.79 4.03
C ARG A 57 2.92 2.96 4.35
N ARG A 58 2.57 4.15 4.87
CA ARG A 58 1.20 4.53 5.27
C ARG A 58 0.29 4.88 4.09
N ASP A 59 0.85 5.14 2.92
CA ASP A 59 0.10 5.53 1.71
C ASP A 59 -0.36 4.33 0.86
N ILE A 60 -0.20 3.11 1.39
CA ILE A 60 -0.73 1.89 0.78
C ILE A 60 -2.10 1.58 1.40
N ASP A 61 -3.13 1.49 0.56
CA ASP A 61 -4.48 1.14 0.99
C ASP A 61 -4.64 -0.38 1.19
N LEU A 62 -5.70 -0.75 1.91
CA LEU A 62 -5.99 -2.15 2.25
C LEU A 62 -6.27 -3.03 1.03
N ALA A 63 -6.93 -2.52 -0.02
CA ALA A 63 -7.21 -3.29 -1.22
C ALA A 63 -5.92 -3.62 -1.99
N THR A 64 -5.00 -2.64 -2.08
CA THR A 64 -3.67 -2.85 -2.66
C THR A 64 -2.86 -3.85 -1.85
N ALA A 65 -2.82 -3.73 -0.52
CA ALA A 65 -2.10 -4.67 0.34
C ALA A 65 -2.60 -6.11 0.20
N LEU A 66 -3.92 -6.31 0.14
CA LEU A 66 -4.52 -7.62 -0.11
C LEU A 66 -4.20 -8.15 -1.52
N GLY A 67 -4.23 -7.27 -2.52
CA GLY A 67 -3.83 -7.62 -3.89
C GLY A 67 -2.39 -8.12 -3.96
N VAL A 68 -1.45 -7.40 -3.33
CA VAL A 68 -0.04 -7.80 -3.25
C VAL A 68 0.11 -9.11 -2.46
N PHE A 69 -0.57 -9.25 -1.32
CA PHE A 69 -0.56 -10.49 -0.52
C PHE A 69 -0.95 -11.71 -1.35
N PHE A 70 -2.08 -11.65 -2.05
CA PHE A 70 -2.52 -12.78 -2.89
C PHE A 70 -1.64 -12.97 -4.13
N ARG A 71 -1.04 -11.91 -4.68
CA ARG A 71 -0.09 -12.05 -5.79
C ARG A 71 1.11 -12.94 -5.41
N GLY A 72 1.51 -12.91 -4.14
CA GLY A 72 2.55 -13.76 -3.57
C GLY A 72 2.20 -15.23 -3.35
N ALA A 73 1.00 -15.65 -3.75
CA ALA A 73 0.55 -17.04 -3.66
C ALA A 73 0.74 -17.68 -2.26
N PRO A 74 0.12 -17.10 -1.21
CA PRO A 74 0.26 -17.58 0.17
C PRO A 74 -0.16 -19.04 0.34
N GLU A 75 -1.03 -19.57 -0.52
CA GLU A 75 -1.44 -20.97 -0.57
C GLU A 75 -0.23 -21.93 -0.62
N ARG A 76 0.86 -21.53 -1.30
CA ARG A 76 2.08 -22.36 -1.47
C ARG A 76 2.71 -22.76 -0.15
N PHE A 77 2.64 -21.89 0.86
CA PHE A 77 3.37 -22.06 2.13
C PHE A 77 2.46 -22.07 3.35
N ASN A 78 1.15 -21.89 3.17
CA ASN A 78 0.20 -21.67 4.28
C ASN A 78 0.19 -22.81 5.30
N TYR A 79 0.47 -24.04 4.87
CA TYR A 79 0.47 -25.23 5.72
C TYR A 79 1.86 -25.84 5.94
N MET A 80 2.91 -25.18 5.44
CA MET A 80 4.29 -25.62 5.65
C MET A 80 4.81 -25.15 7.01
N HIS A 81 5.47 -26.03 7.73
CA HIS A 81 6.24 -25.67 8.91
C HIS A 81 7.42 -24.78 8.52
N LYS A 82 7.88 -23.95 9.47
CA LYS A 82 8.97 -22.98 9.23
C LYS A 82 10.26 -23.61 8.68
N HIS A 83 10.57 -24.83 9.10
CA HIS A 83 11.77 -25.55 8.67
C HIS A 83 11.61 -26.24 7.30
N GLU A 84 10.38 -26.37 6.80
CA GLU A 84 10.09 -26.97 5.50
C GLU A 84 10.12 -25.94 4.35
N VAL A 85 10.14 -24.64 4.68
CA VAL A 85 10.24 -23.57 3.68
C VAL A 85 11.65 -23.56 3.08
N PRO A 86 11.81 -23.74 1.76
CA PRO A 86 13.12 -23.67 1.12
C PRO A 86 13.79 -22.32 1.35
N ALA A 87 15.11 -22.32 1.52
CA ALA A 87 15.89 -21.11 1.80
C ALA A 87 15.63 -19.98 0.79
N ALA A 88 15.45 -20.34 -0.49
CA ALA A 88 15.14 -19.40 -1.57
C ALA A 88 13.82 -18.62 -1.37
N HIS A 89 12.84 -19.19 -0.67
CA HIS A 89 11.52 -18.59 -0.46
C HIS A 89 11.37 -17.90 0.91
N LEU A 90 12.41 -17.89 1.75
CA LEU A 90 12.34 -17.27 3.07
C LEU A 90 12.02 -15.76 2.99
N ALA A 91 12.51 -15.07 1.96
CA ALA A 91 12.22 -13.65 1.75
C ALA A 91 10.74 -13.42 1.41
N GLU A 92 10.15 -14.26 0.55
CA GLU A 92 8.73 -14.23 0.17
C GLU A 92 7.85 -14.46 1.41
N VAL A 93 8.10 -15.54 2.15
CA VAL A 93 7.34 -15.90 3.34
C VAL A 93 7.40 -14.79 4.40
N ARG A 94 8.59 -14.21 4.64
CA ARG A 94 8.73 -13.06 5.55
C ARG A 94 7.94 -11.84 5.09
N LEU A 95 7.89 -11.56 3.79
CA LEU A 95 7.08 -10.45 3.27
C LEU A 95 5.58 -10.71 3.49
N LEU A 96 5.12 -11.93 3.22
CA LEU A 96 3.73 -12.34 3.48
C LEU A 96 3.37 -12.25 4.96
N ASP A 97 4.26 -12.71 5.87
CA ASP A 97 4.09 -12.57 7.33
C ASP A 97 3.89 -11.10 7.72
N ASN A 98 4.75 -10.20 7.21
CA ASN A 98 4.65 -8.77 7.49
C ASN A 98 3.36 -8.15 6.94
N ILE A 99 2.95 -8.50 5.73
CA ILE A 99 1.71 -7.97 5.14
C ILE A 99 0.51 -8.45 5.96
N CYS A 100 0.42 -9.75 6.25
CA CYS A 100 -0.69 -10.31 7.04
C CYS A 100 -0.79 -9.67 8.42
N GLN A 101 0.35 -9.46 9.11
CA GLN A 101 0.37 -8.82 10.42
C GLN A 101 -0.15 -7.37 10.34
N ARG A 102 0.29 -6.61 9.33
CA ARG A 102 -0.15 -5.21 9.11
C ARG A 102 -1.62 -5.11 8.72
N VAL A 103 -2.12 -6.03 7.90
CA VAL A 103 -3.56 -6.13 7.60
C VAL A 103 -4.33 -6.31 8.90
N ASN A 104 -4.00 -7.33 9.68
CA ASN A 104 -4.73 -7.64 10.91
C ASN A 104 -4.60 -6.56 12.00
N SER A 105 -3.52 -5.77 11.98
CA SER A 105 -3.36 -4.65 12.90
C SER A 105 -4.09 -3.37 12.45
N GLY A 106 -4.83 -3.40 11.33
CA GLY A 106 -5.49 -2.21 10.77
C GLY A 106 -4.51 -1.15 10.25
N PHE A 107 -3.27 -1.53 9.90
CA PHE A 107 -2.26 -0.58 9.43
C PHE A 107 -2.63 0.04 8.08
N TYR A 108 -3.19 -0.77 7.17
CA TYR A 108 -3.68 -0.32 5.87
C TYR A 108 -5.13 0.12 5.99
N LEU A 109 -5.44 1.33 5.51
CA LEU A 109 -6.78 1.88 5.59
C LEU A 109 -7.60 1.48 4.35
N PRO A 110 -8.90 1.12 4.51
CA PRO A 110 -9.81 0.99 3.40
C PRO A 110 -9.99 2.34 2.68
N GLN A 111 -9.94 2.34 1.35
CA GLN A 111 -10.14 3.54 0.55
C GLN A 111 -11.51 3.49 -0.16
N PRO A 112 -12.40 4.48 0.04
CA PRO A 112 -13.69 4.53 -0.64
C PRO A 112 -13.56 4.51 -2.16
N GLY A 113 -14.42 3.74 -2.82
CA GLY A 113 -14.44 3.58 -4.28
C GLY A 113 -13.30 2.73 -4.85
N ARG A 114 -12.37 2.24 -4.01
CA ARG A 114 -11.27 1.40 -4.46
C ARG A 114 -11.74 -0.03 -4.68
N SER A 115 -11.64 -0.52 -5.91
CA SER A 115 -12.02 -1.91 -6.23
C SER A 115 -11.05 -2.92 -5.61
N LEU A 116 -11.61 -3.94 -4.96
CA LEU A 116 -10.85 -5.07 -4.43
C LEU A 116 -10.59 -6.09 -5.57
N VAL A 117 -9.44 -5.94 -6.24
CA VAL A 117 -9.03 -6.79 -7.39
C VAL A 117 -9.02 -8.30 -7.04
N CYS A 118 -8.74 -8.65 -5.79
CA CYS A 118 -8.66 -10.02 -5.31
C CYS A 118 -9.96 -10.54 -4.66
N ARG A 119 -11.13 -9.93 -4.93
CA ARG A 119 -12.41 -10.23 -4.26
C ARG A 119 -12.70 -11.73 -4.17
N ASP A 120 -12.69 -12.44 -5.30
CA ASP A 120 -13.08 -13.86 -5.34
C ASP A 120 -12.08 -14.74 -4.59
N ARG A 121 -10.79 -14.41 -4.71
CA ARG A 121 -9.73 -15.15 -4.02
C ARG A 121 -9.81 -14.93 -2.52
N LEU A 122 -10.10 -13.71 -2.09
CA LEU A 122 -10.34 -13.39 -0.68
C LEU A 122 -11.57 -14.13 -0.14
N THR A 123 -12.66 -14.21 -0.91
CA THR A 123 -13.85 -15.01 -0.54
C THR A 123 -13.47 -16.47 -0.29
N ARG A 124 -12.74 -17.09 -1.23
CA ARG A 124 -12.29 -18.48 -1.10
C ARG A 124 -11.32 -18.67 0.07
N TRP A 125 -10.44 -17.71 0.30
CA TRP A 125 -9.48 -17.74 1.39
C TRP A 125 -10.16 -17.71 2.75
N LEU A 126 -11.15 -16.83 2.95
CA LEU A 126 -11.95 -16.79 4.18
C LEU A 126 -12.76 -18.07 4.38
N ALA A 127 -13.36 -18.62 3.31
CA ALA A 127 -14.07 -19.89 3.38
C ALA A 127 -13.14 -21.06 3.78
N ALA A 128 -11.92 -21.09 3.24
CA ALA A 128 -10.92 -22.07 3.61
C ALA A 128 -10.48 -21.92 5.08
N GLN A 129 -10.37 -20.69 5.59
CA GLN A 129 -10.05 -20.45 7.01
C GLN A 129 -11.17 -20.91 7.95
N GLU A 130 -12.44 -20.74 7.56
CA GLU A 130 -13.57 -21.26 8.34
C GLU A 130 -13.62 -22.79 8.32
N ALA A 131 -13.38 -23.41 7.16
CA ALA A 131 -13.26 -24.86 7.04
C ALA A 131 -12.09 -25.39 7.89
N ASP A 132 -10.96 -24.69 7.89
CA ASP A 132 -9.80 -25.00 8.72
C ASP A 132 -10.18 -24.97 10.22
N ARG A 133 -10.87 -23.91 10.65
CA ARG A 133 -11.35 -23.76 12.02
C ARG A 133 -12.30 -24.90 12.42
N ALA A 134 -13.25 -25.28 11.55
CA ALA A 134 -14.16 -26.40 11.78
C ALA A 134 -13.41 -27.74 11.93
N ALA A 135 -12.35 -27.93 11.15
CA ALA A 135 -11.48 -29.11 11.20
C ALA A 135 -10.37 -29.02 12.26
N ARG A 136 -10.39 -28.01 13.14
CA ARG A 136 -9.36 -27.73 14.18
C ARG A 136 -7.94 -27.63 13.65
N ARG A 137 -7.78 -27.21 12.39
CA ARG A 137 -6.51 -26.88 11.76
C ARG A 137 -6.41 -25.36 11.62
N ARG A 138 -5.20 -24.88 11.34
CA ARG A 138 -4.98 -23.46 11.04
C ARG A 138 -3.83 -23.31 10.06
N GLY A 139 -4.03 -22.46 9.06
CA GLY A 139 -2.93 -21.97 8.23
C GLY A 139 -2.02 -21.01 8.99
N ARG A 140 -0.87 -20.70 8.39
CA ARG A 140 0.09 -19.70 8.85
C ARG A 140 -0.50 -18.30 8.84
N TRP A 141 -1.22 -17.94 7.78
CA TRP A 141 -1.79 -16.61 7.60
C TRP A 141 -3.31 -16.64 7.78
N ILE A 142 -3.75 -16.09 8.91
CA ILE A 142 -5.16 -15.90 9.22
C ILE A 142 -5.49 -14.42 8.95
N LEU A 143 -6.52 -14.13 8.15
CA LEU A 143 -6.96 -12.76 7.91
C LEU A 143 -8.16 -12.50 8.80
N ASP A 144 -8.17 -11.37 9.50
CA ASP A 144 -9.31 -10.99 10.33
C ASP A 144 -10.53 -10.67 9.44
N PRO A 145 -11.64 -11.43 9.57
CA PRO A 145 -12.84 -11.20 8.76
C PRO A 145 -13.43 -9.80 8.93
N ALA A 146 -13.30 -9.17 10.11
CA ALA A 146 -13.83 -7.84 10.37
C ALA A 146 -13.03 -6.76 9.62
N ILE A 147 -11.70 -6.87 9.62
CA ILE A 147 -10.84 -5.96 8.84
C ILE A 147 -11.09 -6.12 7.35
N VAL A 148 -11.27 -7.36 6.88
CA VAL A 148 -11.56 -7.64 5.47
C VAL A 148 -12.95 -7.13 5.06
N ALA A 149 -13.95 -7.23 5.94
CA ALA A 149 -15.28 -6.68 5.68
C ALA A 149 -15.19 -5.17 5.41
N ALA A 150 -14.41 -4.43 6.20
CA ALA A 150 -14.20 -3.00 5.98
C ALA A 150 -13.60 -2.68 4.59
N ALA A 151 -12.73 -3.54 4.04
CA ALA A 151 -12.22 -3.39 2.67
C ALA A 151 -13.32 -3.55 1.62
N ARG A 152 -14.23 -4.51 1.80
CA ARG A 152 -15.35 -4.78 0.90
C ARG A 152 -16.38 -3.65 0.94
N ASP A 153 -16.67 -3.16 2.14
CA ASP A 153 -17.64 -2.09 2.35
C ASP A 153 -17.12 -0.77 1.74
N ALA A 154 -15.84 -0.44 1.96
CA ALA A 154 -15.23 0.73 1.34
C ALA A 154 -15.24 0.66 -0.20
N ALA A 155 -15.08 -0.53 -0.78
CA ALA A 155 -15.20 -0.71 -2.23
C ALA A 155 -16.63 -0.49 -2.75
N ALA A 156 -17.66 -0.67 -1.91
CA ALA A 156 -19.05 -0.40 -2.24
C ALA A 156 -19.44 1.07 -2.02
N CYS A 157 -18.70 1.80 -1.18
CA CYS A 157 -18.91 3.23 -0.97
C CYS A 157 -18.35 4.04 -2.15
N PRO A 158 -19.10 5.02 -2.70
CA PRO A 158 -18.54 5.95 -3.68
C PRO A 158 -17.43 6.77 -3.04
N ALA A 159 -16.39 7.09 -3.84
CA ALA A 159 -15.37 8.03 -3.41
C ALA A 159 -16.03 9.39 -3.12
N PRO A 160 -15.67 10.08 -2.02
CA PRO A 160 -16.21 11.41 -1.77
C PRO A 160 -15.87 12.33 -2.94
N GLU A 161 -16.88 13.01 -3.50
CA GLU A 161 -16.65 14.10 -4.44
C GLU A 161 -15.85 15.18 -3.70
N LEU A 162 -14.56 15.27 -3.99
CA LEU A 162 -13.78 16.43 -3.56
C LEU A 162 -14.38 17.65 -4.25
N PRO A 163 -14.70 18.72 -3.52
CA PRO A 163 -15.13 19.97 -4.14
C PRO A 163 -14.13 20.34 -5.22
N ARG A 164 -14.61 20.47 -6.47
CA ARG A 164 -13.77 20.94 -7.58
C ARG A 164 -13.09 22.22 -7.09
N PRO A 165 -11.74 22.31 -7.08
CA PRO A 165 -11.06 23.47 -6.54
C PRO A 165 -11.63 24.70 -7.24
N ALA A 166 -12.25 25.59 -6.46
CA ALA A 166 -12.76 26.84 -7.00
C ALA A 166 -11.60 27.52 -7.75
N PRO A 167 -11.83 28.09 -8.94
CA PRO A 167 -10.79 28.83 -9.63
C PRO A 167 -10.21 29.84 -8.64
N ARG A 168 -8.89 29.78 -8.41
CA ARG A 168 -8.19 30.68 -7.48
C ARG A 168 -8.45 32.10 -7.96
N LYS A 169 -9.46 32.77 -7.38
CA LYS A 169 -9.56 34.23 -7.47
C LYS A 169 -8.27 34.78 -6.89
N GLY A 170 -7.67 35.73 -7.61
CA GLY A 170 -6.29 36.18 -7.46
C GLY A 170 -5.80 36.30 -6.02
N GLY A 171 -4.52 35.96 -5.80
CA GLY A 171 -3.91 35.91 -4.48
C GLY A 171 -4.07 37.20 -3.68
N LEU A 172 -4.01 37.07 -2.36
CA LEU A 172 -4.13 38.14 -1.34
C LEU A 172 -3.32 39.41 -1.65
N TRP A 173 -2.24 39.31 -2.42
CA TRP A 173 -1.45 40.44 -2.89
C TRP A 173 -2.20 41.38 -3.84
N GLN A 174 -3.20 40.89 -4.60
CA GLN A 174 -4.06 41.73 -5.45
C GLN A 174 -5.07 42.56 -4.64
N ALA A 175 -5.36 42.17 -3.39
CA ALA A 175 -6.20 42.95 -2.48
C ALA A 175 -5.44 44.14 -1.84
N LEU A 176 -4.11 44.09 -1.81
CA LEU A 176 -3.25 45.14 -1.23
C LEU A 176 -2.99 46.33 -2.18
N VAL A 177 -3.34 46.20 -3.46
CA VAL A 177 -3.16 47.26 -4.48
C VAL A 177 -4.47 47.88 -4.95
N ALA A 178 -5.59 47.63 -4.24
CA ALA A 178 -6.83 48.34 -4.51
C ALA A 178 -6.69 49.83 -4.15
N PRO A 179 -6.83 50.78 -5.10
CA PRO A 179 -6.70 52.20 -4.80
C PRO A 179 -7.93 52.65 -4.00
N VAL A 180 -7.71 53.19 -2.80
CA VAL A 180 -8.72 53.91 -2.03
C VAL A 180 -9.08 55.19 -2.80
N ARG A 181 -10.12 55.12 -3.63
CA ARG A 181 -10.83 56.28 -4.17
C ARG A 181 -12.18 56.35 -3.48
N GLY A 182 -12.32 57.26 -2.50
CA GLY A 182 -13.64 57.51 -1.91
C GLY A 182 -13.66 58.21 -0.55
N LEU A 183 -12.87 59.26 -0.33
CA LEU A 183 -13.15 60.24 0.72
C LEU A 183 -13.46 61.57 0.03
N GLY A 184 -14.73 61.77 -0.32
CA GLY A 184 -15.26 63.07 -0.71
C GLY A 184 -15.49 63.93 0.55
N PRO A 185 -15.25 65.25 0.48
CA PRO A 185 -15.34 66.12 1.65
C PRO A 185 -16.80 66.29 2.12
N MET A 186 -16.96 66.25 3.44
CA MET A 186 -18.21 66.42 4.17
C MET A 186 -18.79 67.83 3.92
N ARG A 187 -19.99 67.92 3.36
CA ARG A 187 -20.76 69.18 3.32
C ARG A 187 -21.31 69.48 4.70
N ARG A 188 -21.02 70.67 5.23
CA ARG A 188 -21.77 71.28 6.34
C ARG A 188 -23.24 71.39 5.94
N ARG A 189 -24.13 71.10 6.88
CA ARG A 189 -25.55 71.40 6.77
C ARG A 189 -25.87 72.39 7.89
N ASP A 190 -26.09 73.63 7.49
CA ASP A 190 -26.67 74.67 8.34
C ASP A 190 -28.16 74.36 8.57
N GLY A 191 -28.64 74.68 9.76
CA GLY A 191 -30.02 74.55 10.22
C GLY A 191 -30.09 74.88 11.70
#